data_AF-A0A3D3DLU1-F1
#
_entry.id   AF-A0A3D3DLU1-F1
#
_cell.length_a   1.000
_cell.length_b   1.000
_cell.length_c   1.000
_cell.angle_alpha   90.00
_cell.angle_beta   90.00
_cell.angle_gamma   90.00
#
_symmetry.space_group_name_H-M   'P 1'
#
loop_
_entity.id
_entity.type
_entity.pdbx_description
1 polymer ?
#
loop_
_entity_poly.entity_id
_entity_poly.type
_entity_poly.pdbx_seq_one_letter_code
_entity_poly.pdbx_strand_id
1 'polypeptide(L)'
;MTESIFIEAGGHWAGVVPKGDTLTIVDLKGGQGVDFLCYNAEHPEERYHAPNTLKAALTLKLSAGHKLYSDDARPIFTITEDTFDGHDTIGGCCSEVSNEMLYGVKGISGCRENFLKGLKTFGLGRRDIVPNINFFC
;
A
#
# COMPACT_ATOMS: atom_id res chain seq x y z
N MET A 1 -9.07 18.36 -11.09
CA MET A 1 -7.75 18.66 -11.69
C MET A 1 -6.83 17.53 -11.25
N THR A 2 -6.04 16.96 -12.16
CA THR A 2 -5.09 15.90 -11.79
C THR A 2 -3.84 16.56 -11.23
N GLU A 3 -3.53 16.30 -9.97
CA GLU A 3 -2.25 16.66 -9.36
C GLU A 3 -1.30 15.47 -9.45
N SER A 4 -0.07 15.71 -9.91
CA SER A 4 0.96 14.67 -10.03
C SER A 4 2.11 14.99 -9.09
N ILE A 5 2.53 14.00 -8.31
CA ILE A 5 3.64 14.13 -7.36
C ILE A 5 4.69 13.08 -7.74
N PHE A 6 5.95 13.53 -7.88
CA PHE A 6 7.08 12.64 -8.08
C PHE A 6 7.60 12.16 -6.72
N ILE A 7 7.73 10.84 -6.56
CA ILE A 7 8.28 10.23 -5.35
C ILE A 7 9.67 9.69 -5.68
N GLU A 8 10.68 10.25 -5.02
CA GLU A 8 12.07 9.79 -5.14
C GLU A 8 12.20 8.32 -4.72
N ALA A 9 13.24 7.64 -5.22
CA ALA A 9 13.55 6.28 -4.79
C ALA A 9 13.73 6.20 -3.27
N GLY A 10 13.07 5.23 -2.61
CA GLY A 10 13.04 5.13 -1.15
C GLY A 10 12.18 6.20 -0.45
N GLY A 11 11.50 7.05 -1.22
CA GLY A 11 10.55 8.04 -0.72
C GLY A 11 9.20 7.44 -0.32
N HIS A 12 8.30 8.31 0.12
CA HIS A 12 6.94 7.94 0.50
C HIS A 12 5.98 9.10 0.23
N TRP A 13 4.70 8.76 0.14
CA TRP A 13 3.59 9.71 0.09
C TRP A 13 2.50 9.25 1.04
N ALA A 14 1.81 10.22 1.65
CA ALA A 14 0.63 9.97 2.45
C ALA A 14 -0.35 11.13 2.24
N GLY A 15 -1.61 10.82 1.98
CA GLY A 15 -2.63 11.81 1.67
C GLY A 15 -4.03 11.22 1.72
N VAL A 16 -5.03 12.10 1.80
CA VAL A 16 -6.43 11.71 1.70
C VAL A 16 -6.83 11.69 0.23
N VAL A 17 -7.41 10.58 -0.21
CA VAL A 17 -8.07 10.47 -1.51
C VAL A 17 -9.58 10.61 -1.27
N PRO A 18 -10.23 11.69 -1.71
CA PRO A 18 -11.66 11.87 -1.53
C PRO A 18 -12.46 10.75 -2.20
N LYS A 19 -13.62 10.43 -1.63
CA LYS A 19 -14.53 9.45 -2.23
C LYS A 19 -14.95 9.90 -3.63
N GLY A 20 -14.73 9.04 -4.61
CA GLY A 20 -15.03 9.31 -6.02
C GLY A 20 -13.82 9.74 -6.84
N ASP A 21 -12.71 10.08 -6.19
CA ASP A 21 -11.46 10.41 -6.87
C ASP A 21 -10.63 9.14 -7.17
N THR A 22 -9.73 9.27 -8.14
CA THR A 22 -8.84 8.21 -8.59
C THR A 22 -7.40 8.51 -8.19
N LEU A 23 -6.75 7.54 -7.54
CA LEU A 23 -5.30 7.53 -7.34
C LEU A 23 -4.65 6.68 -8.42
N THR A 24 -3.79 7.28 -9.24
CA THR A 24 -2.99 6.57 -10.25
C THR A 24 -1.56 6.41 -9.74
N ILE A 25 -1.06 5.17 -9.69
CA ILE A 25 0.33 4.86 -9.37
C ILE A 25 1.03 4.49 -10.68
N VAL A 26 2.13 5.17 -11.00
CA VAL A 26 2.88 4.97 -12.26
C VAL A 26 4.30 4.57 -11.93
N ASP A 27 4.70 3.37 -12.35
CA ASP A 27 6.12 3.00 -12.41
C ASP A 27 6.77 3.67 -13.63
N LEU A 28 7.52 4.74 -13.37
CA LEU A 28 8.06 5.63 -14.42
C LEU A 28 9.18 4.99 -15.25
N LYS A 29 9.89 4.00 -14.70
CA LYS A 29 11.08 3.40 -15.33
C LYS A 29 11.03 1.88 -15.44
N GLY A 30 10.04 1.25 -14.83
CA GLY A 30 9.96 -0.20 -14.72
C GLY A 30 10.80 -0.73 -13.56
N GLY A 31 10.33 -1.80 -12.94
CA GLY A 31 11.05 -2.54 -11.89
C GLY A 31 10.93 -1.93 -10.49
N GLN A 32 10.02 -0.98 -10.27
CA GLN A 32 9.78 -0.40 -8.95
C GLN A 32 8.52 -0.99 -8.30
N GLY A 33 8.68 -1.64 -7.15
CA GLY A 33 7.57 -2.06 -6.29
C GLY A 33 7.05 -0.91 -5.42
N VAL A 34 5.75 -0.90 -5.13
CA VAL A 34 5.11 0.09 -4.25
C VAL A 34 4.30 -0.61 -3.16
N ASP A 35 4.73 -0.42 -1.91
CA ASP A 35 4.00 -0.88 -0.74
C ASP A 35 2.90 0.13 -0.37
N PHE A 36 1.66 -0.34 -0.26
CA PHE A 36 0.49 0.52 -0.10
C PHE A 36 -0.41 0.09 1.06
N LEU A 37 -0.88 1.08 1.81
CA LEU A 37 -1.88 0.94 2.87
C LEU A 37 -2.97 2.00 2.67
N CYS A 38 -4.22 1.63 2.96
CA CYS A 38 -5.34 2.55 2.97
C CYS A 38 -6.21 2.39 4.20
N TYR A 39 -6.85 3.50 4.58
CA TYR A 39 -7.60 3.67 5.81
C TYR A 39 -8.85 4.47 5.48
N ASN A 40 -9.90 4.32 6.28
CA ASN A 40 -10.99 5.28 6.29
C ASN A 40 -10.45 6.62 6.86
N ALA A 41 -10.55 7.70 6.09
CA ALA A 41 -9.97 8.99 6.44
C ALA A 41 -10.62 9.66 7.66
N GLU A 42 -11.89 9.35 7.94
CA GLU A 42 -12.63 9.86 9.11
C GLU A 42 -12.44 8.97 10.34
N HIS A 43 -12.24 7.66 10.10
CA HIS A 43 -12.17 6.60 11.12
C HIS A 43 -11.00 5.63 10.86
N PRO A 44 -9.74 6.01 11.10
CA PRO A 44 -8.58 5.21 10.70
C PRO A 44 -8.44 3.86 11.41
N GLU A 45 -9.25 3.62 12.45
CA GLU A 45 -9.46 2.29 13.02
C GLU A 45 -9.97 1.29 11.98
N GLU A 46 -10.81 1.74 11.04
CA GLU A 46 -11.21 0.97 9.87
C GLU A 46 -10.13 1.10 8.78
N ARG A 47 -9.50 -0.02 8.45
CA ARG A 47 -8.31 -0.03 7.58
C ARG A 47 -8.20 -1.28 6.75
N TYR A 48 -7.35 -1.22 5.73
CA TYR A 48 -7.14 -2.32 4.79
C TYR A 48 -6.94 -3.67 5.49
N HIS A 49 -7.58 -4.69 4.93
CA HIS A 49 -7.54 -6.05 5.45
C HIS A 49 -7.36 -7.05 4.30
N ALA A 50 -6.13 -7.56 4.17
CA ALA A 50 -5.76 -8.54 3.15
C ALA A 50 -6.66 -9.79 3.16
N PRO A 51 -7.02 -10.42 4.31
CA PRO A 51 -7.88 -11.61 4.30
C PRO A 51 -9.27 -11.36 3.71
N ASN A 52 -9.90 -10.23 4.02
CA ASN A 52 -11.21 -9.89 3.44
C ASN A 52 -11.09 -9.64 1.93
N THR A 53 -10.01 -8.97 1.53
CA THR A 53 -9.69 -8.71 0.13
C THR A 53 -9.50 -10.00 -0.66
N LEU A 54 -8.64 -10.91 -0.18
CA LEU A 54 -8.35 -12.19 -0.83
C LEU A 54 -9.57 -13.11 -0.86
N LYS A 55 -10.36 -13.15 0.23
CA LYS A 55 -11.60 -13.93 0.28
C LYS A 55 -12.61 -13.46 -0.75
N ALA A 56 -12.73 -12.16 -0.97
CA ALA A 56 -13.63 -11.59 -1.98
C ALA A 56 -13.09 -11.75 -3.40
N ALA A 57 -11.77 -11.67 -3.59
CA ALA A 57 -11.11 -11.79 -4.87
C ALA A 57 -11.06 -13.23 -5.40
N LEU A 58 -11.07 -14.24 -4.51
CA LEU A 58 -10.89 -15.66 -4.85
C LEU A 58 -9.57 -15.96 -5.59
N THR A 59 -8.58 -15.07 -5.44
CA THR A 59 -7.24 -15.17 -6.02
C THR A 59 -6.25 -14.48 -5.09
N LEU A 60 -4.97 -14.88 -5.20
CA LEU A 60 -3.85 -14.21 -4.54
C LEU A 60 -3.29 -13.05 -5.37
N LYS A 61 -3.59 -13.02 -6.68
CA LYS A 61 -3.12 -12.03 -7.64
C LYS A 61 -4.19 -10.96 -7.83
N LEU A 62 -4.05 -9.83 -7.14
CA LEU A 62 -4.97 -8.69 -7.28
C LEU A 62 -4.70 -7.95 -8.58
N SER A 63 -5.74 -7.41 -9.22
CA SER A 63 -5.69 -6.77 -10.54
C SER A 63 -7.00 -6.00 -10.77
N ALA A 64 -7.18 -5.41 -11.95
CA ALA A 64 -8.37 -4.64 -12.33
C ALA A 64 -9.67 -5.40 -12.01
N GLY A 65 -10.64 -4.68 -11.44
CA GLY A 65 -11.92 -5.20 -10.97
C GLY A 65 -11.93 -5.66 -9.51
N HIS A 66 -10.77 -5.96 -8.91
CA HIS A 66 -10.70 -6.34 -7.50
C HIS A 66 -10.91 -5.14 -6.58
N LYS A 67 -11.60 -5.40 -5.47
CA LYS A 67 -11.85 -4.41 -4.41
C LYS A 67 -10.93 -4.66 -3.23
N LEU A 68 -10.43 -3.58 -2.65
CA LEU A 68 -9.64 -3.58 -1.42
C LEU A 68 -10.59 -3.37 -0.25
N TYR A 69 -10.65 -4.32 0.66
CA TYR A 69 -11.61 -4.32 1.77
C TYR A 69 -10.96 -3.88 3.07
N SER A 70 -11.75 -3.22 3.91
CA SER A 70 -11.43 -2.96 5.31
C SER A 70 -11.60 -4.21 6.18
N ASP A 71 -11.17 -4.12 7.43
CA ASP A 71 -11.42 -5.09 8.50
C ASP A 71 -12.93 -5.22 8.82
N ASP A 72 -13.70 -4.15 8.65
CA ASP A 72 -15.17 -4.15 8.66
C ASP A 72 -15.82 -4.84 7.43
N ALA A 73 -15.01 -5.37 6.52
CA ALA A 73 -15.44 -5.97 5.25
C ALA A 73 -16.22 -5.00 4.33
N ARG A 74 -15.89 -3.70 4.38
CA ARG A 74 -16.38 -2.69 3.43
C ARG A 74 -15.32 -2.38 2.36
N PRO A 75 -15.70 -2.19 1.08
CA PRO A 75 -14.75 -1.73 0.07
C PRO A 75 -14.24 -0.32 0.38
N ILE A 76 -12.92 -0.15 0.48
CA ILE A 76 -12.24 1.16 0.61
C ILE A 76 -11.84 1.67 -0.79
N PHE A 77 -11.23 0.80 -1.60
CA PHE A 77 -10.78 1.10 -2.96
C PHE A 77 -11.20 0.01 -3.94
N THR A 78 -11.22 0.35 -5.22
CA THR A 78 -11.32 -0.62 -6.32
C THR A 78 -10.15 -0.39 -7.26
N ILE A 79 -9.45 -1.45 -7.64
CA ILE A 79 -8.44 -1.37 -8.71
C ILE A 79 -9.21 -1.26 -10.01
N THR A 80 -9.23 -0.07 -10.62
CA THR A 80 -10.02 0.19 -11.82
C THR A 80 -9.29 -0.14 -13.11
N GLU A 81 -7.96 -0.09 -13.09
CA GLU A 81 -7.08 -0.37 -14.22
C GLU A 81 -5.77 -0.97 -13.69
N ASP A 82 -5.20 -1.91 -14.44
CA ASP A 82 -3.91 -2.55 -14.16
C ASP A 82 -3.22 -2.87 -15.50
N THR A 83 -2.03 -2.31 -15.69
CA THR A 83 -1.18 -2.52 -16.88
C THR A 83 0.03 -3.40 -16.60
N PHE A 84 0.24 -3.82 -15.36
CA PHE A 84 1.34 -4.68 -14.93
C PHE A 84 0.95 -6.16 -14.92
N ASP A 85 -0.35 -6.47 -14.89
CA ASP A 85 -0.91 -7.82 -14.78
C ASP A 85 -0.57 -8.45 -13.42
N GLY A 86 -1.05 -7.86 -12.33
CA GLY A 86 -1.10 -8.49 -11.01
C GLY A 86 -0.31 -7.83 -9.90
N HIS A 87 -0.83 -7.94 -8.67
CA HIS A 87 -0.21 -7.41 -7.46
C HIS A 87 -0.36 -8.36 -6.28
N ASP A 88 0.70 -8.47 -5.49
CA ASP A 88 0.74 -9.24 -4.25
C ASP A 88 0.14 -8.48 -3.05
N THR A 89 -0.28 -9.23 -2.02
CA THR A 89 -0.64 -8.69 -0.71
C THR A 89 -0.24 -9.61 0.46
N ILE A 90 0.63 -10.58 0.20
CA ILE A 90 1.04 -11.61 1.16
C ILE A 90 2.47 -11.36 1.65
N GLY A 91 3.34 -10.83 0.78
CA GLY A 91 4.77 -10.64 1.01
C GLY A 91 5.11 -9.63 2.11
N GLY A 92 4.16 -8.76 2.47
CA GLY A 92 4.38 -7.71 3.45
C GLY A 92 5.37 -6.65 2.95
N CYS A 93 5.84 -5.80 3.87
CA CYS A 93 6.75 -4.70 3.54
C CYS A 93 8.16 -4.96 4.06
N CYS A 94 9.17 -4.44 3.36
CA CYS A 94 10.54 -4.48 3.84
C CYS A 94 10.77 -3.48 4.99
N SER A 95 11.82 -3.71 5.76
CA SER A 95 12.25 -2.88 6.90
C SER A 95 13.76 -2.92 7.02
N GLU A 96 14.36 -1.97 7.74
CA GLU A 96 15.80 -2.01 8.04
C GLU A 96 16.21 -3.36 8.66
N VAL A 97 15.42 -3.85 9.64
CA VAL A 97 15.68 -5.12 10.33
C VAL A 97 15.61 -6.31 9.37
N SER A 98 14.60 -6.37 8.50
CA SER A 98 14.49 -7.45 7.51
C SER A 98 15.58 -7.37 6.45
N ASN A 99 15.98 -6.16 6.06
CA ASN A 99 17.06 -5.96 5.08
C ASN A 99 18.41 -6.43 5.64
N GLU A 100 18.69 -6.14 6.92
CA GLU A 100 19.87 -6.66 7.60
C GLU A 100 19.81 -8.18 7.72
N MET A 101 18.67 -8.73 8.14
CA MET A 101 18.50 -10.17 8.35
C MET A 101 18.62 -10.98 7.06
N LEU A 102 17.95 -10.54 5.99
CA LEU A 102 17.82 -11.31 4.74
C LEU A 102 18.99 -11.05 3.78
N TYR A 103 19.54 -9.85 3.78
CA TYR A 103 20.50 -9.41 2.77
C TYR A 103 21.82 -8.89 3.35
N GLY A 104 21.96 -8.80 4.67
CA GLY A 104 23.18 -8.28 5.32
C GLY A 104 23.39 -6.78 5.14
N VAL A 105 22.37 -6.05 4.67
CA VAL A 105 22.45 -4.61 4.37
C VAL A 105 21.96 -3.83 5.59
N LYS A 106 22.87 -3.09 6.24
CA LYS A 106 22.59 -2.32 7.47
C LYS A 106 22.33 -0.84 7.17
N GLY A 107 21.50 -0.20 8.00
CA GLY A 107 21.28 1.25 7.94
C GLY A 107 20.45 1.73 6.74
N ILE A 108 19.84 0.82 5.99
CA ILE A 108 18.98 1.14 4.85
C ILE A 108 17.52 1.00 5.28
N SER A 109 16.81 2.12 5.32
CA SER A 109 15.38 2.15 5.64
C SER A 109 14.55 1.40 4.60
N GLY A 110 13.56 0.65 5.06
CA GLY A 110 12.57 -0.01 4.21
C GLY A 110 11.21 0.69 4.21
N CYS A 111 10.26 0.07 3.52
CA CYS A 111 8.88 0.54 3.41
C CYS A 111 8.18 0.67 4.76
N ARG A 112 8.53 -0.18 5.75
CA ARG A 112 7.99 -0.08 7.11
C ARG A 112 8.34 1.25 7.78
N GLU A 113 9.57 1.73 7.62
CA GLU A 113 9.98 3.04 8.14
C GLU A 113 9.29 4.18 7.39
N ASN A 114 9.02 4.00 6.09
CA ASN A 114 8.25 4.94 5.28
C ASN A 114 6.78 5.00 5.69
N PHE A 115 6.15 3.86 5.99
CA PHE A 115 4.81 3.83 6.58
C PHE A 115 4.75 4.57 7.91
N LEU A 116 5.74 4.38 8.80
CA LEU A 116 5.77 5.13 10.07
C LEU A 116 5.85 6.65 9.85
N LYS A 117 6.64 7.11 8.86
CA LYS A 117 6.73 8.55 8.52
C LYS A 117 5.39 9.08 7.99
N GLY A 118 4.77 8.35 7.06
CA GLY A 118 3.48 8.73 6.47
C GLY A 118 2.34 8.69 7.49
N LEU A 119 2.22 7.62 8.28
CA LEU A 119 1.18 7.47 9.31
C LEU A 119 1.26 8.56 10.38
N LYS A 120 2.48 9.00 10.73
CA LYS A 120 2.69 10.06 11.72
C LYS A 120 2.01 11.38 11.34
N THR A 121 1.86 11.69 10.05
CA THR A 121 1.18 12.92 9.59
C THR A 121 -0.32 12.90 9.88
N PHE A 122 -0.89 11.71 10.14
CA PHE A 122 -2.28 11.49 10.52
C PHE A 122 -2.46 11.12 12.00
N GLY A 123 -1.41 11.26 12.83
CA GLY A 123 -1.45 10.89 14.25
C GLY A 123 -1.46 9.37 14.49
N LEU A 124 -1.15 8.57 13.47
CA LEU A 124 -1.07 7.11 13.53
C LEU A 124 0.39 6.66 13.73
N GLY A 125 0.58 5.40 14.09
CA GLY A 125 1.90 4.85 14.39
C GLY A 125 2.01 3.34 14.16
N ARG A 126 2.97 2.73 14.86
CA ARG A 126 3.37 1.33 14.63
C ARG A 126 2.23 0.33 14.73
N ARG A 127 1.26 0.55 15.62
CA ARG A 127 0.10 -0.34 15.82
C ARG A 127 -0.87 -0.36 14.64
N ASP A 128 -0.80 0.68 13.81
CA ASP A 128 -1.74 0.91 12.72
C ASP A 128 -1.23 0.30 11.40
N ILE A 129 0.04 -0.15 11.37
CA ILE A 129 0.60 -0.92 10.24
C ILE A 129 -0.01 -2.32 10.21
N VAL A 130 -0.70 -2.63 9.11
CA VAL A 130 -1.34 -3.91 8.79
C VAL A 130 -0.64 -4.56 7.58
N PRO A 131 -1.00 -5.80 7.17
CA PRO A 131 -0.54 -6.33 5.89
C PRO A 131 -0.86 -5.37 4.75
N ASN A 132 0.10 -5.13 3.85
CA ASN A 132 -0.03 -4.16 2.77
C ASN A 132 -0.29 -4.84 1.43
N ILE A 133 -0.58 -4.02 0.43
CA ILE A 133 -0.53 -4.42 -0.98
C ILE A 133 0.84 -4.05 -1.51
N ASN A 134 1.41 -4.90 -2.35
CA ASN A 134 2.66 -4.67 -3.06
C ASN A 134 2.31 -4.51 -4.55
N PHE A 135 2.09 -3.26 -4.99
CA PHE A 135 1.87 -2.98 -6.41
C PHE A 135 3.15 -3.22 -7.20
N PHE A 136 2.98 -3.75 -8.42
CA PHE A 136 4.06 -4.13 -9.34
C PHE A 136 4.98 -5.26 -8.84
N CYS A 137 4.46 -6.17 -8.00
CA CYS A 137 5.18 -7.32 -7.44
C CYS A 137 4.40 -8.62 -7.65
#